data_AF-A0A4R9VHK8-F1
#
_entry.id   AF-A0A4R9VHK8-F1
#
_cell.length_a   1.000
_cell.length_b   1.000
_cell.length_c   1.000
_cell.angle_alpha   90.00
_cell.angle_beta   90.00
_cell.angle_gamma   90.00
#
_symmetry.space_group_name_H-M   'P 1'
#
loop_
_entity.id
_entity.type
_entity.pdbx_description
1 polymer ?
#
loop_
_entity_poly.entity_id
_entity_poly.type
_entity_poly.pdbx_seq_one_letter_code
_entity_poly.pdbx_strand_id
1 'polypeptide(L)'
;SVSSFYRLKPHSWSSSYTWLADRDSEASLRICPTVTIGGRDPARQYNVEYRAADATGNPYLSLAAIIRAGLEGLKADLPPPPLVPGDPTLMSEAERA
;
A
#
# COMPACT_ATOMS: atom_id res chain seq x y z
N SER A 1 -7.90 2.92 -15.41
CA SER A 1 -8.15 3.43 -16.78
C SER A 1 -6.82 3.73 -17.46
N VAL A 2 -6.79 4.10 -18.74
CA VAL A 2 -5.52 4.55 -19.39
C VAL A 2 -4.90 5.71 -18.61
N SER A 3 -5.71 6.66 -18.13
CA SER A 3 -5.23 7.81 -17.35
C SER A 3 -4.60 7.45 -16.01
N SER A 4 -4.97 6.31 -15.41
CA SER A 4 -4.37 5.81 -14.15
C SER A 4 -2.85 5.70 -14.22
N PHE A 5 -2.33 5.23 -15.36
CA PHE A 5 -0.90 5.00 -15.54
C PHE A 5 -0.09 6.29 -15.62
N TYR A 6 -0.71 7.44 -15.92
CA TYR A 6 -0.01 8.71 -15.85
C TYR A 6 0.29 9.13 -14.42
N ARG A 7 -0.51 8.68 -13.45
CA ARG A 7 -0.30 8.94 -12.01
C ARG A 7 0.74 8.01 -11.41
N LEU A 8 0.74 6.71 -11.74
CA LEU A 8 1.60 5.69 -11.13
C LEU A 8 3.06 5.84 -11.58
N LYS A 9 3.76 6.86 -11.04
CA LYS A 9 5.14 7.22 -11.37
C LYS A 9 5.93 7.51 -10.09
N PRO A 10 7.22 7.17 -10.03
CA PRO A 10 8.03 7.47 -8.85
C PRO A 10 8.05 8.98 -8.50
N HIS A 11 8.30 9.30 -7.23
CA HIS A 11 8.47 10.67 -6.72
C HIS A 11 7.24 11.58 -6.90
N SER A 12 6.05 10.99 -6.86
CA SER A 12 4.76 11.71 -6.99
C SER A 12 3.75 11.33 -5.90
N TRP A 13 4.22 10.72 -4.80
CA TRP A 13 3.37 10.16 -3.74
C TRP A 13 2.34 9.14 -4.26
N SER A 14 2.72 8.46 -5.34
CA SER A 14 1.93 7.44 -6.01
C SER A 14 2.64 6.09 -5.95
N SER A 15 1.85 5.03 -6.01
CA SER A 15 2.31 3.65 -5.88
C SER A 15 2.87 3.12 -7.19
N SER A 16 4.07 3.56 -7.56
CA SER A 16 4.76 3.21 -8.80
C SER A 16 5.24 1.76 -8.87
N TYR A 17 5.55 1.17 -7.70
CA TYR A 17 5.88 -0.24 -7.48
C TYR A 17 4.88 -0.88 -6.51
N THR A 18 5.01 -2.20 -6.31
CA THR A 18 4.24 -2.95 -5.30
C THR A 18 5.13 -3.26 -4.10
N TRP A 19 4.90 -2.57 -2.97
CA TRP A 19 5.57 -2.84 -1.70
C TRP A 19 4.73 -2.39 -0.50
N LEU A 20 5.04 -2.97 0.66
CA LEU A 20 4.51 -2.59 1.97
C LEU A 20 5.59 -1.82 2.74
N ALA A 21 5.24 -0.66 3.29
CA ALA A 21 6.16 0.11 4.12
C ALA A 21 5.46 0.80 5.30
N ASP A 22 6.25 1.11 6.33
CA ASP A 22 5.80 1.87 7.49
C ASP A 22 5.82 3.37 7.19
N ARG A 23 4.65 4.02 7.27
CA ARG A 23 4.46 5.47 7.11
C ARG A 23 4.88 6.10 5.78
N ASP A 24 5.30 5.30 4.81
CA ASP A 24 5.72 5.77 3.49
C ASP A 24 4.53 6.15 2.59
N SER A 25 4.47 7.39 2.13
CA SER A 25 3.43 7.91 1.26
C SER A 25 3.51 7.44 -0.21
N GLU A 26 4.62 6.83 -0.64
CA GLU A 26 4.77 6.26 -1.98
C GLU A 26 4.40 4.78 -2.03
N ALA A 27 4.43 4.08 -0.90
CA ALA A 27 4.12 2.65 -0.85
C ALA A 27 2.73 2.30 -1.37
N SER A 28 2.63 1.15 -2.06
CA SER A 28 1.35 0.61 -2.52
C SER A 28 0.42 0.23 -1.37
N LEU A 29 1.01 -0.27 -0.28
CA LEU A 29 0.35 -0.60 0.96
C LEU A 29 1.13 0.11 2.09
N ARG A 30 0.46 0.91 2.90
CA ARG A 30 1.09 1.70 3.95
C ARG A 30 0.52 1.38 5.31
N ILE A 31 1.39 1.13 6.29
CA ILE A 31 1.00 1.22 7.71
C ILE A 31 0.92 2.71 8.06
N CYS A 32 -0.28 3.17 8.39
CA CYS A 32 -0.51 4.59 8.61
C CYS A 32 0.15 5.09 9.90
N PRO A 33 0.57 6.38 9.93
CA PRO A 33 1.13 6.98 11.13
C PRO A 33 0.09 7.04 12.26
N THR A 34 0.49 6.63 13.46
CA THR A 34 -0.31 6.74 14.69
C THR A 34 0.12 7.95 15.52
N VAL A 35 -0.80 8.54 16.29
CA VAL A 35 -0.49 9.65 17.22
C VAL A 35 -0.50 9.16 18.66
N THR A 36 0.62 9.30 19.36
CA THR A 36 0.77 8.92 20.78
C THR A 36 0.70 10.10 21.75
N ILE A 37 0.67 11.33 21.23
CA ILE A 37 0.57 12.56 22.03
C ILE A 37 -0.67 12.49 22.92
N GLY A 38 -0.49 12.74 24.21
CA GLY A 38 -1.56 12.69 25.22
C GLY A 38 -1.94 11.28 25.68
N GLY A 39 -1.04 10.30 25.55
CA GLY A 39 -1.29 8.92 25.99
C GLY A 39 -2.29 8.17 25.11
N ARG A 40 -2.47 8.61 23.86
CA ARG A 40 -3.37 7.96 22.91
C ARG A 40 -2.82 6.61 22.49
N ASP A 41 -3.67 5.59 22.56
CA ASP A 41 -3.34 4.21 22.19
C ASP A 41 -3.15 4.08 20.66
N PRO A 42 -1.95 3.68 20.19
CA PRO A 42 -1.70 3.39 18.78
C PRO A 42 -2.58 2.28 18.22
N ALA A 43 -2.94 1.26 19.01
CA ALA A 43 -3.64 0.09 18.53
C ALA A 43 -5.03 0.44 17.98
N ARG A 44 -5.70 1.44 18.57
CA ARG A 44 -7.00 1.95 18.11
C ARG A 44 -6.92 2.80 16.83
N GLN A 45 -5.73 3.21 16.45
CA GLN A 45 -5.47 4.03 15.27
C GLN A 45 -4.86 3.20 14.13
N TYR A 46 -4.51 1.94 14.39
CA TYR A 46 -3.80 1.11 13.43
C TYR A 46 -4.68 0.83 12.21
N ASN A 47 -4.28 1.36 11.06
CA ASN A 47 -4.91 1.10 9.79
C ASN A 47 -3.86 0.90 8.70
N VAL A 48 -4.22 0.07 7.73
CA VAL A 48 -3.46 -0.17 6.52
C VAL A 48 -4.15 0.53 5.36
N GLU A 49 -3.41 1.32 4.60
CA GLU A 49 -3.93 2.09 3.46
C GLU A 49 -3.44 1.50 2.14
N TYR A 50 -4.37 1.19 1.23
CA TYR A 50 -4.08 0.83 -0.16
C TYR A 50 -4.11 2.08 -1.05
N ARG A 51 -2.99 2.43 -1.67
CA ARG A 51 -2.78 3.74 -2.34
C ARG A 51 -2.76 3.70 -3.86
N ALA A 52 -2.73 2.50 -4.44
CA ALA A 52 -2.63 2.30 -5.89
C ALA A 52 -3.95 2.54 -6.62
N ALA A 53 -5.11 2.46 -5.94
CA ALA A 53 -6.40 2.78 -6.54
C ALA A 53 -6.54 4.28 -6.89
N ASP A 54 -7.41 4.57 -7.85
CA ASP A 54 -7.84 5.92 -8.21
C ASP A 54 -9.34 5.99 -8.50
N ALA A 55 -9.84 7.22 -8.67
CA ALA A 55 -11.26 7.52 -8.88
C ALA A 55 -11.77 7.22 -10.31
N THR A 56 -10.93 6.68 -11.20
CA THR A 56 -11.36 6.34 -12.57
C THR A 56 -11.99 4.95 -12.68
N GLY A 57 -11.91 4.15 -11.61
CA GLY A 57 -12.53 2.83 -11.50
C GLY A 57 -13.88 2.86 -10.78
N ASN A 58 -14.57 1.71 -10.79
CA ASN A 58 -15.78 1.53 -10.00
C ASN A 58 -15.40 1.25 -8.53
N PRO A 59 -15.82 2.08 -7.56
CA PRO A 59 -15.40 1.93 -6.16
C PRO A 59 -15.89 0.61 -5.53
N TYR A 60 -17.05 0.10 -5.95
CA TYR A 60 -17.57 -1.18 -5.47
C TYR A 60 -16.70 -2.35 -5.94
N LEU A 61 -16.27 -2.33 -7.21
CA LEU A 61 -15.39 -3.37 -7.74
C LEU A 61 -13.99 -3.30 -7.14
N SER A 62 -13.43 -2.09 -6.98
CA SER A 62 -12.14 -1.90 -6.32
C SER A 62 -12.15 -2.43 -4.88
N LEU A 63 -13.18 -2.10 -4.10
CA LEU A 63 -13.32 -2.57 -2.72
C LEU A 63 -13.53 -4.09 -2.67
N ALA A 64 -14.39 -4.63 -3.52
CA ALA A 64 -14.63 -6.08 -3.59
C ALA A 64 -13.36 -6.86 -3.94
N ALA A 65 -12.54 -6.35 -4.88
CA ALA A 65 -11.27 -6.96 -5.25
C ALA A 65 -10.28 -6.99 -4.08
N ILE A 66 -10.14 -5.88 -3.34
CA ILE A 66 -9.25 -5.79 -2.17
C ILE A 66 -9.68 -6.78 -1.08
N ILE A 67 -10.97 -6.81 -0.74
CA ILE A 67 -11.52 -7.74 0.27
C ILE A 67 -11.29 -9.19 -0.18
N ARG A 68 -11.59 -9.50 -1.44
CA ARG A 68 -11.42 -10.85 -1.99
C ARG A 68 -9.96 -11.30 -1.99
N ALA A 69 -9.00 -10.41 -2.27
CA ALA A 69 -7.57 -10.70 -2.21
C ALA A 69 -7.11 -10.96 -0.76
N GLY A 70 -7.54 -10.12 0.19
CA GLY A 70 -7.22 -10.31 1.62
C GLY A 70 -7.79 -11.62 2.17
N LEU A 71 -9.04 -11.95 1.83
CA LEU A 71 -9.66 -13.22 2.23
C LEU A 71 -8.94 -14.44 1.61
N GLU A 72 -8.40 -14.32 0.39
CA GLU A 72 -7.59 -15.40 -0.20
C GLU A 72 -6.30 -15.61 0.57
N GLY A 73 -5.59 -14.51 0.90
CA GLY A 73 -4.35 -14.59 1.68
C GLY A 73 -4.56 -15.27 3.03
N LEU A 74 -5.68 -14.98 3.70
CA LEU A 74 -6.05 -15.66 4.95
C LEU A 74 -6.38 -17.14 4.75
N LYS A 75 -7.12 -17.50 3.69
CA LYS A 75 -7.49 -18.90 3.40
C LYS A 75 -6.28 -19.75 3.04
N ALA A 76 -5.35 -19.18 2.29
CA ALA A 76 -4.14 -19.84 1.83
C ALA A 76 -2.97 -19.73 2.83
N ASP A 77 -3.20 -19.10 3.99
CA ASP A 77 -2.18 -18.84 5.03
C ASP A 77 -0.88 -18.22 4.45
N LEU A 78 -1.07 -17.23 3.56
CA LEU A 78 0.07 -16.57 2.92
C LEU A 78 0.84 -15.74 3.95
N PRO A 79 2.19 -15.77 3.93
CA PRO A 79 2.97 -14.89 4.77
C PRO A 79 2.68 -13.43 4.41
N PRO A 80 2.70 -12.52 5.39
CA PRO A 80 2.60 -11.09 5.10
C PRO A 80 3.79 -10.65 4.24
N PRO A 81 3.61 -9.66 3.33
CA PRO A 81 4.73 -9.12 2.59
C PRO A 81 5.73 -8.47 3.55
N PRO A 82 7.04 -8.52 3.24
CA PRO A 82 8.04 -7.88 4.06
C PRO A 82 7.83 -6.36 4.08
N LEU A 83 8.24 -5.72 5.18
CA LEU A 83 8.36 -4.27 5.23
C LEU A 83 9.61 -3.87 4.44
N VAL A 84 9.42 -3.09 3.39
CA VAL A 84 10.48 -2.58 2.53
C VAL A 84 10.58 -1.07 2.74
N PRO A 85 11.51 -0.60 3.60
CA PRO A 85 11.69 0.83 3.81
C PRO A 85 12.46 1.47 2.65
N GLY A 86 12.15 2.73 2.38
CA GLY A 86 12.90 3.53 1.41
C GLY A 86 12.39 3.41 -0.02
N ASP A 87 13.07 4.13 -0.91
CA ASP A 87 12.64 4.35 -2.29
C ASP A 87 13.06 3.19 -3.21
N PRO A 88 12.10 2.44 -3.82
CA PRO A 88 12.42 1.34 -4.72
C PRO A 88 13.21 1.76 -5.97
N THR A 89 13.23 3.04 -6.34
CA THR A 89 14.05 3.53 -7.47
C THR A 89 15.55 3.45 -7.19
N LEU A 90 15.95 3.44 -5.93
CA LEU A 90 17.36 3.32 -5.52
C LEU A 90 17.85 1.87 -5.47
N MET A 91 16.94 0.91 -5.55
CA MET A 91 17.26 -0.51 -5.60
C MET A 91 17.85 -0.88 -6.97
N SER A 92 18.66 -1.94 -7.01
CA SER A 92 19.02 -2.60 -8.26
C SER A 92 17.80 -3.28 -8.89
N GLU A 93 17.88 -3.65 -10.17
CA GLU A 93 16.81 -4.43 -10.81
C GLU A 93 16.62 -5.80 -10.14
N ALA A 94 17.70 -6.42 -9.67
CA ALA A 94 17.64 -7.70 -8.97
C ALA A 94 16.93 -7.60 -7.61
N GLU A 95 17.05 -6.46 -6.92
CA GLU A 95 16.34 -6.20 -5.65
C GLU A 95 14.86 -5.86 -5.86
N ARG A 96 14.47 -5.40 -7.05
CA ARG A 96 13.07 -5.08 -7.42
C ARG A 96 12.27 -6.24 -8.00
N ALA A 97 12.94 -7.31 -8.45
CA ALA A 97 12.32 -8.48 -9.08
C ALA A 97 11.65 -9.39 -8.06
#